data_AF-A0AAU4C653-F1
#
_entry.id   AF-A0AAU4C653-F1
#
_cell.length_a   1.000
_cell.length_b   1.000
_cell.length_c   1.000
_cell.angle_alpha   90.00
_cell.angle_beta   90.00
_cell.angle_gamma   90.00
#
_symmetry.space_group_name_H-M   'P 1'
#
loop_
_entity.id
_entity.type
_entity.pdbx_description
1 polymer ?
#
loop_
_entity_poly.entity_id
_entity_poly.type
_entity_poly.pdbx_seq_one_letter_code
_entity_poly.pdbx_strand_id
1 'polypeptide(L)'
;MPSRDEALDSAAALLRKTYPEKTESLVMLPEKSVEHPYGWVIAFDWKEHIETGDWLLSPITSVVVVPHDGGKAHFPPSAFPVDDYMSRRASGNWPPKE
;
A
#
# COMPACT_ATOMS: atom_id res chain seq x y z
N MET A 1 13.43 -7.04 8.67
CA MET A 1 11.98 -6.92 8.42
C MET A 1 11.48 -5.74 9.22
N PRO A 2 10.90 -4.71 8.57
CA PRO A 2 10.35 -3.56 9.27
C PRO A 2 9.20 -3.99 10.16
N SER A 3 9.08 -3.35 11.32
CA SER A 3 7.88 -3.36 12.14
C SER A 3 6.71 -2.72 11.37
N ARG A 4 5.48 -2.97 11.85
CA ARG A 4 4.29 -2.34 11.26
C ARG A 4 4.37 -0.81 11.26
N ASP A 5 4.93 -0.21 12.30
CA ASP A 5 5.05 1.24 12.43
C ASP A 5 6.08 1.81 11.44
N GLU A 6 7.23 1.15 11.29
CA GLU A 6 8.22 1.54 10.26
C GLU A 6 7.67 1.38 8.84
N ALA A 7 6.82 0.37 8.61
CA ALA A 7 6.14 0.19 7.35
C ALA A 7 5.07 1.27 7.10
N LEU A 8 4.30 1.66 8.11
CA LEU A 8 3.36 2.77 8.04
C LEU A 8 4.06 4.08 7.70
N ASP A 9 5.19 4.38 8.34
CA ASP A 9 5.99 5.58 8.06
C ASP A 9 6.51 5.58 6.62
N SER A 10 7.02 4.44 6.15
CA SER A 10 7.51 4.28 4.78
C SER A 10 6.39 4.47 3.75
N ALA A 11 5.20 3.91 4.01
CA ALA A 11 4.04 4.07 3.15
C ALA A 11 3.52 5.51 3.15
N ALA A 12 3.43 6.15 4.32
CA ALA A 12 3.01 7.54 4.45
C ALA A 12 3.98 8.49 3.73
N ALA A 13 5.29 8.24 3.79
CA ALA A 13 6.30 9.01 3.07
C ALA A 13 6.11 8.90 1.54
N LEU A 14 5.80 7.70 1.02
CA LEU A 14 5.45 7.53 -0.39
C LEU A 14 4.17 8.31 -0.73
N LEU A 15 3.11 8.13 0.05
CA LEU A 15 1.79 8.73 -0.24
C LEU A 15 1.84 10.26 -0.25
N ARG A 16 2.52 10.88 0.73
CA ARG A 16 2.71 12.35 0.76
C ARG A 16 3.53 12.86 -0.42
N LYS A 17 4.46 12.06 -0.93
CA LYS A 17 5.24 12.39 -2.14
C LYS A 17 4.40 12.25 -3.40
N THR A 18 3.54 11.23 -3.47
CA THR A 18 2.70 10.94 -4.64
C THR A 18 1.50 11.88 -4.74
N TYR A 19 0.90 12.25 -3.61
CA TYR A 19 -0.30 13.09 -3.52
C TYR A 19 -0.06 14.28 -2.58
N PRO A 20 0.87 15.21 -2.91
CA PRO A 20 1.23 16.31 -2.03
C PRO A 20 0.03 17.18 -1.65
N GLU A 21 -0.90 17.40 -2.58
CA GLU A 21 -2.13 18.17 -2.40
C GLU A 21 -3.19 17.48 -1.52
N LYS A 22 -3.05 16.18 -1.28
CA LYS A 22 -3.96 15.40 -0.42
C LYS A 22 -3.33 14.97 0.90
N THR A 23 -2.16 15.51 1.26
CA THR A 23 -1.46 15.16 2.50
C THR A 23 -2.33 15.29 3.75
N GLU A 24 -3.15 16.35 3.84
CA GLU A 24 -4.05 16.58 4.97
C GLU A 24 -5.28 15.67 4.98
N SER A 25 -5.60 15.05 3.85
CA SER A 25 -6.71 14.09 3.68
C SER A 25 -6.25 12.64 3.90
N LEU A 26 -4.94 12.37 3.89
CA LEU A 26 -4.40 11.03 4.03
C LEU A 26 -4.73 10.41 5.39
N VAL A 27 -5.46 9.28 5.37
CA VAL A 27 -5.72 8.45 6.55
C VAL A 27 -5.04 7.09 6.38
N MET A 28 -4.11 6.77 7.27
CA MET A 28 -3.51 5.43 7.35
C MET A 28 -4.43 4.49 8.14
N LEU A 29 -4.57 3.24 7.69
CA LEU A 29 -5.49 2.25 8.27
C LEU A 29 -4.70 1.03 8.80
N PRO A 30 -3.97 1.18 9.92
CA PRO A 30 -3.07 0.15 10.44
C PRO A 30 -3.76 -1.17 10.80
N GLU A 31 -5.03 -1.11 11.19
CA GLU A 31 -5.86 -2.27 11.52
C GLU A 31 -6.32 -3.08 10.30
N LYS A 32 -6.32 -2.45 9.11
CA LYS A 32 -6.59 -3.12 7.83
C LYS A 32 -5.31 -3.50 7.08
N SER A 33 -4.15 -3.18 7.64
CA SER A 33 -2.85 -3.48 7.05
C SER A 33 -2.46 -4.92 7.37
N VAL A 34 -1.95 -5.64 6.38
CA VAL A 34 -1.69 -7.09 6.45
C VAL A 34 -0.21 -7.37 6.20
N GLU A 35 0.36 -8.25 7.01
CA GLU A 35 1.71 -8.75 6.80
C GLU A 35 1.69 -9.95 5.85
N HIS A 36 2.55 -9.93 4.82
CA HIS A 36 2.79 -11.06 3.92
C HIS A 36 4.27 -11.46 3.97
N PRO A 37 4.63 -12.68 3.55
CA PRO A 37 6.03 -13.11 3.53
C PRO A 37 6.98 -12.16 2.76
N TYR A 38 6.50 -11.52 1.69
CA TYR A 38 7.29 -10.55 0.93
C TYR A 38 7.41 -9.17 1.61
N GLY A 39 6.41 -8.73 2.35
CA GLY A 39 6.27 -7.35 2.78
C GLY A 39 4.94 -7.06 3.46
N TRP A 40 4.83 -5.85 4.00
CA TRP A 40 3.55 -5.32 4.46
C TRP A 40 2.71 -4.79 3.29
N VAL A 41 1.41 -5.05 3.35
CA VAL A 41 0.39 -4.32 2.59
C VAL A 41 -0.23 -3.31 3.55
N ILE A 42 0.12 -2.04 3.36
CA ILE A 42 -0.34 -0.93 4.19
C ILE A 42 -1.58 -0.32 3.55
N ALA A 43 -2.69 -0.35 4.27
CA ALA A 43 -3.95 0.23 3.83
C ALA A 43 -4.01 1.73 4.14
N PHE A 44 -4.59 2.51 3.23
CA PHE A 44 -4.89 3.92 3.41
C PHE A 44 -6.19 4.29 2.70
N ASP A 45 -6.74 5.44 3.04
CA ASP A 45 -7.88 6.02 2.35
C ASP A 45 -7.84 7.56 2.45
N TRP A 46 -8.77 8.22 1.78
CA TRP A 46 -8.98 9.65 1.88
C TRP A 46 -10.05 9.97 2.93
N LYS A 47 -9.79 10.98 3.75
CA LYS A 47 -10.70 11.43 4.81
C LYS A 47 -12.10 11.68 4.27
N GLU A 48 -12.22 12.34 3.12
CA GLU A 48 -13.52 12.67 2.52
C GLU A 48 -14.30 11.42 2.12
N HIS A 49 -13.63 10.37 1.63
CA HIS A 49 -14.28 9.09 1.32
C HIS A 49 -14.80 8.42 2.58
N ILE A 50 -13.99 8.36 3.65
CA ILE A 50 -14.40 7.76 4.93
C ILE A 50 -15.61 8.49 5.52
N GLU A 51 -15.61 9.82 5.49
CA GLU A 51 -16.66 10.63 6.12
C GLU A 51 -17.98 10.62 5.33
N THR A 52 -17.91 10.54 3.99
CA THR A 52 -19.10 10.66 3.13
C THR A 52 -19.62 9.33 2.60
N GLY A 53 -18.76 8.30 2.52
CA GLY A 53 -19.05 7.05 1.83
C GLY A 53 -19.15 7.17 0.31
N ASP A 54 -18.79 8.31 -0.28
CA ASP A 54 -18.82 8.48 -1.74
C ASP A 54 -17.63 7.77 -2.39
N TRP A 55 -17.93 6.66 -3.07
CA TRP A 55 -16.94 5.83 -3.76
C TRP A 55 -16.15 6.58 -4.85
N LEU A 56 -16.67 7.69 -5.39
CA LEU A 56 -15.94 8.55 -6.33
C LEU A 56 -14.76 9.28 -5.67
N LEU A 57 -14.79 9.40 -4.34
CA LEU A 57 -13.72 10.00 -3.56
C LEU A 57 -12.70 8.97 -3.07
N SER A 58 -12.88 7.67 -3.37
CA SER A 58 -11.96 6.61 -2.96
C SER A 58 -10.69 6.58 -3.84
N PRO A 59 -9.50 6.24 -3.29
CA PRO A 59 -8.33 5.98 -4.12
C PRO A 59 -8.55 4.76 -5.03
N ILE A 60 -8.06 4.83 -6.26
CA ILE A 60 -8.10 3.69 -7.21
C ILE A 60 -7.39 2.47 -6.63
N THR A 61 -6.26 2.68 -5.95
CA THR A 61 -5.54 1.66 -5.18
C THR A 61 -5.38 2.18 -3.75
N SER A 62 -6.07 1.55 -2.80
CA SER A 62 -6.09 1.91 -1.38
C SER A 62 -4.99 1.23 -0.54
N VAL A 63 -3.93 0.74 -1.19
CA VAL A 63 -2.83 0.04 -0.52
C VAL A 63 -1.45 0.42 -1.06
N VAL A 64 -0.44 0.34 -0.20
CA VAL A 64 0.98 0.47 -0.51
C VAL A 64 1.72 -0.76 -0.01
N VAL A 65 2.64 -1.29 -0.83
CA VAL A 65 3.49 -2.42 -0.45
C VAL A 65 4.80 -1.91 0.11
N VAL A 66 5.21 -2.43 1.28
CA VAL A 66 6.48 -2.15 1.93
C VAL A 66 7.29 -3.45 2.10
N PRO A 67 8.31 -3.68 1.27
CA PRO A 67 9.10 -4.92 1.29
C PRO A 67 9.86 -5.16 2.60
N HIS A 68 9.98 -6.43 3.00
CA HIS A 68 10.75 -6.81 4.18
C HIS A 68 12.28 -6.75 4.01
N ASP A 69 12.73 -6.78 2.76
CA ASP A 69 14.13 -6.80 2.33
C ASP A 69 14.77 -5.40 2.26
N GLY A 70 14.06 -4.35 2.69
CA GLY A 70 14.52 -2.97 2.59
C GLY A 70 14.31 -2.34 1.21
N GLY A 71 13.63 -3.03 0.30
CA GLY A 71 13.13 -2.45 -0.94
C GLY A 71 12.23 -1.24 -0.70
N LYS A 72 12.11 -0.37 -1.71
CA LYS A 72 11.31 0.86 -1.60
C LYS A 72 9.81 0.53 -1.53
N ALA A 73 9.09 1.31 -0.71
CA ALA A 73 7.63 1.32 -0.74
C ALA A 73 7.13 1.65 -2.15
N HIS A 74 6.09 0.96 -2.61
CA HIS A 74 5.53 1.13 -3.95
C HIS A 74 4.05 0.71 -4.02
N PHE A 75 3.35 1.17 -5.04
CA PHE A 75 2.02 0.65 -5.36
C PHE A 75 2.13 -0.74 -6.02
N PRO A 76 1.26 -1.69 -5.65
CA PRO A 76 1.18 -2.94 -6.39
C PRO A 76 0.63 -2.69 -7.81
N PRO A 77 0.92 -3.58 -8.78
CA PRO A 77 0.33 -3.50 -10.11
C PRO A 77 -1.20 -3.60 -10.03
N SER A 78 -1.93 -2.71 -10.71
CA SER A 78 -3.40 -2.70 -10.72
C SER A 78 -4.04 -3.84 -11.52
N ALA A 79 -3.26 -4.55 -12.35
CA ALA A 79 -3.75 -5.63 -13.20
C ALA A 79 -4.00 -6.95 -12.46
N PHE A 80 -3.54 -7.08 -11.21
CA PHE A 80 -3.63 -8.32 -10.43
C PHE A 80 -4.20 -8.06 -9.03
N PRO A 81 -4.87 -9.05 -8.41
CA PRO A 81 -5.14 -9.02 -6.99
C PRO A 81 -3.85 -8.82 -6.19
N VAL A 82 -3.92 -8.03 -5.12
CA VAL A 82 -2.74 -7.70 -4.29
C VAL A 82 -2.14 -8.99 -3.69
N ASP A 83 -2.96 -9.92 -3.23
CA ASP A 83 -2.51 -11.20 -2.68
C ASP A 83 -1.73 -12.04 -3.69
N ASP A 84 -2.16 -12.04 -4.96
CA ASP A 84 -1.45 -12.74 -6.04
C ASP A 84 -0.09 -12.09 -6.30
N TYR A 85 -0.04 -10.75 -6.32
CA TYR A 85 1.21 -10.01 -6.44
C TYR A 85 2.18 -10.33 -5.29
N MET A 86 1.71 -10.25 -4.05
CA MET A 86 2.51 -10.55 -2.86
C MET A 86 3.04 -11.99 -2.86
N SER A 87 2.19 -12.95 -3.26
CA SER A 87 2.56 -14.36 -3.36
C SER A 87 3.65 -14.60 -4.42
N ARG A 88 3.52 -13.98 -5.61
CA ARG A 88 4.52 -14.09 -6.68
C ARG A 88 5.84 -13.43 -6.31
N ARG A 89 5.82 -12.31 -5.60
CA ARG A 89 7.04 -11.67 -5.08
C ARG A 89 7.73 -12.57 -4.06
N ALA A 90 6.97 -13.15 -3.13
CA ALA A 90 7.50 -14.06 -2.12
C ALA A 90 8.14 -15.32 -2.75
N SER A 91 7.56 -15.85 -3.82
CA SER A 91 8.07 -17.04 -4.50
C SER A 91 9.16 -16.76 -5.54
N GLY A 92 9.57 -15.50 -5.75
CA GLY A 92 10.51 -15.10 -6.80
C GLY A 92 9.97 -15.22 -8.24
N ASN A 93 8.66 -15.42 -8.41
CA ASN A 93 7.99 -15.55 -9.72
C ASN A 93 7.48 -14.19 -10.24
N TRP A 94 8.18 -13.11 -9.92
CA TRP A 94 7.86 -11.75 -10.34
C TRP A 94 9.12 -10.96 -10.74
N PRO A 95 9.13 -10.25 -11.89
CA PRO A 95 8.03 -10.16 -12.87
C PRO A 95 7.82 -11.48 -13.61
N PRO A 96 6.62 -11.72 -14.20
CA PRO A 96 6.39 -12.87 -15.07
C PRO A 96 7.42 -12.87 -16.20
N LYS A 97 8.01 -14.04 -16.49
CA LYS A 97 8.82 -14.19 -17.70
C LYS A 97 7.88 -14.16 -18.91
N GLU A 98 8.24 -13.39 -19.94
CA GLU A 98 7.56 -13.38 -21.24
C GLU A 98 7.57 -14.77 -21.90
#